data_AF-A0A8J3YU95-F1
#
_entry.id   AF-A0A8J3YU95-F1
#
_cell.length_a   1.000
_cell.length_b   1.000
_cell.length_c   1.000
_cell.angle_alpha   90.00
_cell.angle_beta   90.00
_cell.angle_gamma   90.00
#
_symmetry.space_group_name_H-M   'P 1'
#
loop_
_entity.id
_entity.type
_entity.pdbx_description
1 polymer ?
#
loop_
_entity_poly.entity_id
_entity_poly.type
_entity_poly.pdbx_seq_one_letter_code
_entity_poly.pdbx_strand_id
1 'polypeptide(L)'
;MTGDGTVAGDPVPAFSAILREQTRSEHRHAETTPYADALARGQVDRAGFAMLVRQHHAIYEALESASDALRDDAVAGPFVIDELRRLPALVVDLHAAHGADWATLPVLPATAEYVAAIEATVEAPHRFIAHHYVRYLGDLSGGQIVMRMLERAGLGGAASFYVFDGIPHKPHFKARYRGLLDEAPLSDAQRAEVIGEARAAFRHNSAVFHDLGGFIPQAA
;
A
#
# COMPACT_ATOMS: atom_id res chain seq x y z
N MET A 1 40.86 -1.23 -42.53
CA MET A 1 39.72 -1.94 -41.89
C MET A 1 39.78 -1.66 -40.40
N THR A 2 39.13 -0.60 -39.96
CA THR A 2 38.88 -0.32 -38.54
C THR A 2 37.41 -0.62 -38.31
N GLY A 3 37.13 -1.71 -37.62
CA GLY A 3 35.79 -2.07 -37.19
C GLY A 3 35.36 -1.12 -36.09
N ASP A 4 34.34 -0.31 -36.37
CA ASP A 4 33.64 0.50 -35.38
C ASP A 4 32.73 -0.43 -34.59
N GLY A 5 33.22 -0.89 -33.45
CA GLY A 5 32.46 -1.67 -32.49
C GLY A 5 31.47 -0.75 -31.79
N THR A 6 30.25 -0.67 -32.33
CA THR A 6 29.11 -0.09 -31.61
C THR A 6 28.93 -0.87 -30.31
N VAL A 7 29.39 -0.30 -29.20
CA VAL A 7 29.08 -0.78 -27.86
C VAL A 7 27.59 -0.53 -27.68
N ALA A 8 26.78 -1.58 -27.83
CA ALA A 8 25.39 -1.54 -27.41
C ALA A 8 25.38 -1.23 -25.91
N GLY A 9 25.01 0.00 -25.55
CA GLY A 9 24.87 0.40 -24.16
C GLY A 9 23.87 -0.51 -23.47
N ASP A 10 24.12 -0.82 -22.19
CA ASP A 10 23.19 -1.61 -21.40
C ASP A 10 21.77 -1.02 -21.51
N PRO A 11 20.74 -1.84 -21.71
CA PRO A 11 19.37 -1.35 -21.83
C PRO A 11 19.01 -0.55 -20.58
N VAL A 12 18.52 0.67 -20.77
CA VAL A 12 18.06 1.54 -19.68
C VAL A 12 16.99 0.77 -18.88
N PRO A 13 17.17 0.57 -17.57
CA PRO A 13 16.21 -0.18 -16.77
C PRO A 13 14.83 0.50 -16.78
N ALA A 14 13.78 -0.32 -16.85
CA ALA A 14 12.40 0.15 -16.78
C ALA A 14 12.13 0.89 -15.45
N PHE A 15 11.29 1.93 -15.47
CA PHE A 15 11.05 2.77 -14.30
C PHE A 15 10.48 1.96 -13.12
N SER A 16 9.58 1.01 -13.38
CA SER A 16 9.04 0.09 -12.40
C SER A 16 10.11 -0.75 -11.70
N ALA A 17 11.16 -1.16 -12.42
CA ALA A 17 12.29 -1.89 -11.86
C ALA A 17 13.18 -1.00 -10.99
N ILE A 18 13.43 0.24 -11.44
CA ILE A 18 14.16 1.26 -10.67
C ILE A 18 13.42 1.56 -9.37
N LEU A 19 12.12 1.87 -9.45
CA LEU A 19 11.29 2.17 -8.30
C LEU A 19 11.34 1.03 -7.26
N ARG A 20 11.17 -0.23 -7.72
CA ARG A 20 11.25 -1.40 -6.85
C ARG A 20 12.59 -1.54 -6.13
N GLU A 21 13.70 -1.36 -6.85
CA GLU A 21 15.03 -1.47 -6.24
C GLU A 21 15.29 -0.32 -5.26
N GLN A 22 14.92 0.90 -5.64
CA GLN A 22 15.14 2.10 -4.84
C GLN A 22 14.31 2.14 -3.56
N THR A 23 13.17 1.44 -3.50
CA THR A 23 12.33 1.33 -2.28
C THR A 23 12.55 0.03 -1.50
N ARG A 24 13.48 -0.82 -1.93
CA ARG A 24 13.66 -2.17 -1.38
C ARG A 24 14.07 -2.15 0.10
N SER A 25 14.85 -1.15 0.52
CA SER A 25 15.31 -1.03 1.90
C SER A 25 14.15 -0.69 2.84
N GLU A 26 13.36 0.31 2.47
CA GLU A 26 12.21 0.77 3.24
C GLU A 26 11.08 -0.28 3.28
N HIS A 27 10.87 -1.02 2.18
CA HIS A 27 9.96 -2.16 2.18
C HIS A 27 10.35 -3.20 3.23
N ARG A 28 11.63 -3.61 3.26
CA ARG A 28 12.12 -4.57 4.27
C ARG A 28 11.95 -4.05 5.69
N HIS A 29 12.20 -2.76 5.91
CA HIS A 29 12.05 -2.17 7.23
C HIS A 29 10.59 -2.18 7.73
N ALA A 30 9.64 -1.87 6.83
CA ALA A 30 8.21 -1.90 7.15
C ALA A 30 7.73 -3.29 7.57
N GLU A 31 8.32 -4.36 7.04
CA GLU A 31 7.99 -5.75 7.37
C GLU A 31 8.58 -6.24 8.70
N THR A 32 9.54 -5.51 9.28
CA THR A 32 10.27 -5.93 10.50
C THR A 32 9.87 -5.16 11.75
N THR A 33 8.68 -4.55 11.75
CA THR A 33 8.18 -3.84 12.93
C THR A 33 7.64 -4.84 13.97
N PRO A 34 7.67 -4.52 15.28
CA PRO A 34 7.14 -5.42 16.31
C PRO A 34 5.69 -5.84 16.07
N TYR A 35 4.85 -4.91 15.59
CA TYR A 35 3.47 -5.21 15.25
C TYR A 35 3.35 -6.13 14.03
N ALA A 36 4.13 -5.90 12.96
CA ALA A 36 4.14 -6.79 11.79
C ALA A 36 4.58 -8.21 12.16
N ASP A 37 5.60 -8.33 13.02
CA ASP A 37 6.07 -9.63 13.54
C ASP A 37 4.99 -10.32 14.39
N ALA A 38 4.37 -9.59 15.33
CA ALA A 38 3.29 -10.10 16.17
C ALA A 38 2.09 -10.53 15.33
N LEU A 39 1.73 -9.74 14.33
CA LEU A 39 0.68 -10.05 13.36
C LEU A 39 1.04 -11.37 12.67
N ALA A 40 2.18 -11.45 11.98
CA ALA A 40 2.61 -12.64 11.25
C ALA A 40 2.67 -13.93 12.10
N ARG A 41 2.93 -13.81 13.41
CA ARG A 41 2.95 -14.92 14.38
C ARG A 41 1.58 -15.27 14.95
N GLY A 42 0.53 -14.52 14.61
CA GLY A 42 -0.83 -14.70 15.13
C GLY A 42 -0.97 -14.27 16.60
N GLN A 43 -0.15 -13.31 17.05
CA GLN A 43 -0.09 -12.82 18.43
C GLN A 43 -0.90 -11.54 18.65
N VAL A 44 -1.54 -11.01 17.60
CA VAL A 44 -2.45 -9.87 17.67
C VAL A 44 -3.86 -10.39 17.94
N ASP A 45 -4.51 -9.87 18.97
CA ASP A 45 -5.89 -10.22 19.30
C ASP A 45 -6.90 -9.45 18.44
N ARG A 46 -8.19 -9.70 18.67
CA ARG A 46 -9.28 -9.04 17.95
C ARG A 46 -9.25 -7.52 18.06
N ALA A 47 -8.94 -6.97 19.23
CA ALA A 47 -8.93 -5.52 19.46
C ALA A 47 -7.75 -4.87 18.74
N GLY A 48 -6.55 -5.47 18.86
CA GLY A 48 -5.36 -5.03 18.14
C GLY A 48 -5.51 -5.15 16.62
N PHE A 49 -6.24 -6.17 16.14
CA PHE A 49 -6.55 -6.29 14.71
C PHE A 49 -7.56 -5.22 14.25
N ALA A 50 -8.61 -4.96 15.02
CA ALA A 50 -9.57 -3.88 14.73
C ALA A 50 -8.87 -2.51 14.60
N MET A 51 -7.85 -2.26 15.43
CA MET A 51 -7.03 -1.04 15.32
C MET A 51 -6.26 -0.95 14.01
N LEU A 52 -5.69 -2.06 13.50
CA LEU A 52 -5.06 -2.09 12.17
C LEU A 52 -6.07 -1.79 11.07
N VAL A 53 -7.22 -2.45 11.08
CA VAL A 53 -8.26 -2.22 10.06
C VAL A 53 -8.74 -0.78 10.12
N ARG A 54 -8.86 -0.18 11.30
CA ARG A 54 -9.23 1.23 11.49
C ARG A 54 -8.22 2.19 10.86
N GLN A 55 -6.91 1.91 11.00
CA GLN A 55 -5.87 2.74 10.41
C GLN A 55 -5.84 2.59 8.89
N HIS A 56 -5.97 1.36 8.40
CA HIS A 56 -6.13 1.12 6.96
C HIS A 56 -7.35 1.86 6.41
N HIS A 57 -8.51 1.79 7.06
CA HIS A 57 -9.71 2.53 6.61
C HIS A 57 -9.42 4.01 6.37
N ALA A 58 -8.78 4.71 7.32
CA ALA A 58 -8.42 6.12 7.14
C ALA A 58 -7.47 6.34 5.96
N ILE A 59 -6.46 5.49 5.79
CA ILE A 59 -5.49 5.59 4.69
C ILE A 59 -6.17 5.36 3.33
N TYR A 60 -7.01 4.34 3.20
CA TYR A 60 -7.71 4.07 1.94
C TYR A 60 -8.81 5.07 1.66
N GLU A 61 -9.47 5.63 2.67
CA GLU A 61 -10.41 6.73 2.47
C GLU A 61 -9.72 7.94 1.81
N ALA A 62 -8.55 8.33 2.31
CA ALA A 62 -7.73 9.39 1.71
C ALA A 62 -7.23 9.01 0.29
N LEU A 63 -6.70 7.79 0.13
CA LEU A 63 -6.16 7.33 -1.14
C LEU A 63 -7.24 7.22 -2.23
N GLU A 64 -8.41 6.71 -1.88
CA GLU A 64 -9.54 6.54 -2.79
C GLU A 64 -10.22 7.89 -3.11
N SER A 65 -10.28 8.82 -2.15
CA SER A 65 -10.73 10.19 -2.41
C SER A 65 -9.78 10.93 -3.36
N ALA A 66 -8.46 10.80 -3.15
CA ALA A 66 -7.46 11.33 -4.08
C ALA A 66 -7.56 10.66 -5.47
N SER A 67 -7.86 9.35 -5.52
CA SER A 67 -8.11 8.63 -6.78
C SER A 67 -9.29 9.23 -7.54
N ASP A 68 -10.38 9.57 -6.85
CA ASP A 68 -11.55 10.16 -7.49
C ASP A 68 -11.27 11.59 -7.98
N ALA A 69 -10.53 12.38 -7.21
CA ALA A 69 -10.12 13.73 -7.60
C ALA A 69 -9.18 13.72 -8.83
N LEU A 70 -8.34 12.69 -8.97
CA LEU A 70 -7.33 12.57 -10.02
C LEU A 70 -7.76 11.67 -11.19
N ARG A 71 -9.00 11.20 -11.23
CA ARG A 71 -9.48 10.22 -12.22
C ARG A 71 -9.27 10.68 -13.68
N ASP A 72 -9.48 11.96 -13.93
CA ASP A 72 -9.36 12.55 -15.27
C ASP A 72 -7.97 13.18 -15.53
N ASP A 73 -7.03 13.06 -14.59
CA ASP A 73 -5.66 13.54 -14.77
C ASP A 73 -4.89 12.68 -15.77
N ALA A 74 -4.11 13.31 -16.65
CA ALA A 74 -3.42 12.62 -17.74
C ALA A 74 -2.29 11.68 -17.25
N VAL A 75 -1.75 11.91 -16.05
CA VAL A 75 -0.63 11.14 -15.50
C VAL A 75 -1.12 10.15 -14.44
N ALA A 76 -1.97 10.59 -13.52
CA ALA A 76 -2.47 9.78 -12.42
C ALA A 76 -3.73 8.96 -12.77
N GLY A 77 -4.60 9.47 -13.65
CA GLY A 77 -5.86 8.83 -14.05
C GLY A 77 -5.70 7.37 -14.52
N PRO A 78 -4.68 7.02 -15.33
CA PRO A 78 -4.43 5.62 -15.73
C PRO A 78 -4.19 4.64 -14.57
N PHE A 79 -3.78 5.14 -13.39
CA PHE A 79 -3.58 4.34 -12.18
C PHE A 79 -4.85 4.17 -11.35
N VAL A 80 -5.88 4.99 -11.59
CA VAL A 80 -7.18 4.89 -10.90
C VAL A 80 -7.94 3.67 -11.42
N ILE A 81 -7.72 2.53 -10.77
CA ILE A 81 -8.23 1.22 -11.18
C ILE A 81 -9.26 0.74 -10.15
N ASP A 82 -10.54 0.67 -10.54
CA ASP A 82 -11.64 0.43 -9.60
C ASP A 82 -11.61 -0.96 -8.94
N GLU A 83 -11.02 -1.96 -9.59
CA GLU A 83 -10.85 -3.31 -9.02
C GLU A 83 -9.90 -3.35 -7.81
N LEU A 84 -9.13 -2.27 -7.58
CA LEU A 84 -8.23 -2.14 -6.44
C LEU A 84 -8.91 -1.56 -5.20
N ARG A 85 -10.06 -0.88 -5.31
CA ARG A 85 -10.69 -0.20 -4.17
C ARG A 85 -10.96 -1.14 -3.01
N ARG A 86 -10.62 -0.72 -1.80
CA ARG A 86 -10.62 -1.50 -0.55
C ARG A 86 -11.59 -0.96 0.49
N LEU A 87 -12.03 0.30 0.38
CA LEU A 87 -12.85 0.94 1.42
C LEU A 87 -14.12 0.15 1.79
N PRO A 88 -14.92 -0.38 0.85
CA PRO A 88 -16.09 -1.19 1.20
C PRO A 88 -15.72 -2.46 1.98
N ALA A 89 -14.60 -3.11 1.62
CA ALA A 89 -14.12 -4.31 2.29
C ALA A 89 -13.61 -4.00 3.71
N LEU A 90 -12.95 -2.85 3.89
CA LEU A 90 -12.48 -2.39 5.21
C LEU A 90 -13.65 -2.09 6.16
N VAL A 91 -14.76 -1.53 5.66
CA VAL A 91 -15.97 -1.32 6.46
C VAL A 91 -16.57 -2.66 6.93
N VAL A 92 -16.64 -3.66 6.04
CA VAL A 92 -17.08 -5.02 6.42
C VAL A 92 -16.17 -5.59 7.51
N ASP A 93 -14.86 -5.49 7.33
CA ASP A 93 -13.89 -6.02 8.30
C ASP A 93 -13.95 -5.29 9.64
N LEU A 94 -14.21 -3.98 9.67
CA LEU A 94 -14.41 -3.21 10.89
C LEU A 94 -15.67 -3.65 11.66
N HIS A 95 -16.78 -3.85 10.96
CA HIS A 95 -17.99 -4.40 11.58
C HIS A 95 -17.76 -5.80 12.12
N ALA A 96 -17.03 -6.64 11.38
CA ALA A 96 -16.72 -7.99 11.80
C ALA A 96 -15.73 -8.04 12.97
N ALA A 97 -14.76 -7.13 13.04
CA ALA A 97 -13.71 -7.12 14.06
C ALA A 97 -14.13 -6.42 15.36
N HIS A 98 -14.83 -5.28 15.27
CA HIS A 98 -15.15 -4.41 16.41
C HIS A 98 -16.66 -4.32 16.70
N GLY A 99 -17.50 -4.18 15.67
CA GLY A 99 -18.94 -3.97 15.82
C GLY A 99 -19.40 -2.64 15.21
N ALA A 100 -20.64 -2.24 15.49
CA ALA A 100 -21.27 -1.08 14.82
C ALA A 100 -20.67 0.29 15.20
N ASP A 101 -19.98 0.39 16.34
CA ASP A 101 -19.35 1.57 16.90
C ASP A 101 -17.87 1.72 16.52
N TRP A 102 -17.40 0.99 15.51
CA TRP A 102 -16.00 1.01 15.05
C TRP A 102 -15.47 2.40 14.72
N ALA A 103 -16.34 3.33 14.34
CA ALA A 103 -15.98 4.72 14.04
C ALA A 103 -15.44 5.47 15.28
N THR A 104 -15.71 4.99 16.49
CA THR A 104 -15.17 5.54 17.75
C THR A 104 -13.71 5.18 17.98
N LEU A 105 -13.18 4.16 17.27
CA LEU A 105 -11.77 3.81 17.33
C LEU A 105 -10.92 4.97 16.80
N PRO A 106 -9.82 5.34 17.49
CA PRO A 106 -9.03 6.50 17.13
C PRO A 106 -8.25 6.27 15.83
N VAL A 107 -8.05 7.36 15.09
CA VAL A 107 -6.97 7.46 14.10
C VAL A 107 -5.69 7.80 14.87
N LEU A 108 -4.65 7.00 14.69
CA LEU A 108 -3.38 7.20 15.38
C LEU A 108 -2.59 8.36 14.73
N PRO A 109 -1.71 9.05 15.50
CA PRO A 109 -0.93 10.18 14.98
C PRO A 109 -0.20 9.88 13.67
N ALA A 110 0.53 8.76 13.57
CA ALA A 110 1.23 8.39 12.34
C ALA A 110 0.27 8.12 11.16
N THR A 111 -0.96 7.69 11.43
CA THR A 111 -1.99 7.49 10.40
C THR A 111 -2.52 8.81 9.90
N ALA A 112 -2.76 9.78 10.81
CA ALA A 112 -3.18 11.12 10.43
C ALA A 112 -2.11 11.84 9.58
N GLU A 113 -0.83 11.69 9.93
CA GLU A 113 0.28 12.19 9.11
C GLU A 113 0.31 11.53 7.73
N TYR A 114 0.05 10.24 7.65
CA TYR A 114 0.02 9.54 6.36
C TYR A 114 -1.15 9.97 5.48
N VAL A 115 -2.34 10.15 6.07
CA VAL A 115 -3.52 10.71 5.41
C VAL A 115 -3.20 12.08 4.81
N ALA A 116 -2.63 12.98 5.62
CA ALA A 116 -2.25 14.32 5.15
C ALA A 116 -1.23 14.28 4.00
N ALA A 117 -0.27 13.35 4.05
CA ALA A 117 0.71 13.17 2.97
C ALA A 117 0.03 12.74 1.65
N ILE A 118 -0.94 11.82 1.71
CA ILE A 118 -1.73 11.38 0.55
C ILE A 118 -2.57 12.53 -0.01
N GLU A 119 -3.29 13.25 0.84
CA GLU A 119 -4.14 14.38 0.44
C GLU A 119 -3.34 15.48 -0.27
N ALA A 120 -2.12 15.76 0.21
CA ALA A 120 -1.22 16.73 -0.41
C ALA A 120 -0.77 16.37 -1.83
N THR A 121 -0.95 15.11 -2.28
CA THR A 121 -0.57 14.69 -3.63
C THR A 121 -1.54 15.11 -4.72
N VAL A 122 -2.76 15.59 -4.38
CA VAL A 122 -3.74 16.08 -5.36
C VAL A 122 -3.17 17.26 -6.16
N GLU A 123 -2.33 18.10 -5.54
CA GLU A 123 -1.66 19.24 -6.18
C GLU A 123 -0.43 18.81 -7.03
N ALA A 124 0.01 17.56 -6.92
CA ALA A 124 1.14 17.00 -7.65
C ALA A 124 0.86 15.55 -8.07
N PRO A 125 0.01 15.33 -9.10
CA PRO A 125 -0.58 14.02 -9.41
C PRO A 125 0.42 12.89 -9.64
N HIS A 126 1.64 13.17 -10.12
CA HIS A 126 2.66 12.12 -10.25
C HIS A 126 3.07 11.53 -8.90
N ARG A 127 3.06 12.31 -7.82
CA ARG A 127 3.37 11.84 -6.45
C ARG A 127 2.30 10.88 -5.92
N PHE A 128 1.04 11.05 -6.30
CA PHE A 128 -0.05 10.13 -5.94
C PHE A 128 0.25 8.68 -6.36
N ILE A 129 0.86 8.50 -7.54
CA ILE A 129 1.23 7.18 -8.08
C ILE A 129 2.10 6.39 -7.09
N ALA A 130 2.93 7.07 -6.29
CA ALA A 130 3.77 6.44 -5.30
C ALA A 130 2.98 5.76 -4.18
N HIS A 131 1.99 6.46 -3.60
CA HIS A 131 1.12 5.89 -2.56
C HIS A 131 0.28 4.74 -3.09
N HIS A 132 -0.29 4.94 -4.28
CA HIS A 132 -1.08 3.93 -4.99
C HIS A 132 -0.24 2.66 -5.26
N TYR A 133 1.01 2.82 -5.72
CA TYR A 133 1.95 1.72 -5.93
C TYR A 133 2.28 0.99 -4.63
N VAL A 134 2.66 1.72 -3.58
CA VAL A 134 3.11 1.13 -2.29
C VAL A 134 1.99 0.34 -1.64
N ARG A 135 0.76 0.89 -1.58
CA ARG A 135 -0.38 0.21 -0.96
C ARG A 135 -0.85 -0.97 -1.80
N TYR A 136 -1.33 -0.73 -3.02
CA TYR A 136 -2.05 -1.76 -3.77
C TYR A 136 -1.17 -2.91 -4.27
N LEU A 137 0.07 -2.65 -4.71
CA LEU A 137 0.95 -3.77 -5.08
C LEU A 137 1.43 -4.56 -3.86
N GLY A 138 1.53 -3.91 -2.69
CA GLY A 138 1.77 -4.55 -1.40
C GLY A 138 0.64 -5.52 -1.05
N ASP A 139 -0.61 -5.06 -1.08
CA ASP A 139 -1.80 -5.85 -0.73
C ASP A 139 -1.95 -7.11 -1.60
N LEU A 140 -1.66 -6.96 -2.90
CA LEU A 140 -1.67 -8.06 -3.86
C LEU A 140 -0.52 -9.08 -3.66
N SER A 141 0.45 -8.81 -2.78
CA SER A 141 1.60 -9.69 -2.48
C SER A 141 1.39 -10.57 -1.25
N GLY A 142 0.79 -10.04 -0.18
CA GLY A 142 0.80 -10.67 1.15
C GLY A 142 -0.51 -11.29 1.63
N GLY A 143 -1.65 -10.98 0.99
CA GLY A 143 -2.97 -11.25 1.60
C GLY A 143 -3.27 -12.70 1.97
N GLN A 144 -2.72 -13.68 1.23
CA GLN A 144 -2.97 -15.11 1.51
C GLN A 144 -2.39 -15.60 2.83
N ILE A 145 -1.25 -15.03 3.27
CA ILE A 145 -0.65 -15.39 4.56
C ILE A 145 -1.48 -14.82 5.70
N VAL A 146 -1.87 -13.54 5.57
CA VAL A 146 -2.68 -12.85 6.58
C VAL A 146 -4.05 -13.48 6.72
N MET A 147 -4.73 -13.83 5.62
CA MET A 147 -6.02 -14.52 5.68
C MET A 147 -5.94 -15.85 6.45
N ARG A 148 -4.95 -16.71 6.17
CA ARG A 148 -4.78 -17.97 6.92
C ARG A 148 -4.52 -17.77 8.40
N MET A 149 -3.85 -16.69 8.75
CA MET A 149 -3.56 -16.33 10.14
C MET A 149 -4.83 -15.81 10.85
N LEU A 150 -5.63 -14.97 10.19
CA LEU A 150 -6.92 -14.50 10.70
C LEU A 150 -7.90 -15.64 10.92
N GLU A 151 -7.95 -16.60 9.99
CA GLU A 151 -8.74 -17.83 10.16
C GLU A 151 -8.36 -18.58 11.45
N ARG A 152 -7.06 -18.78 11.69
CA ARG A 152 -6.57 -19.45 12.91
C ARG A 152 -6.88 -18.68 14.19
N ALA A 153 -6.94 -17.35 14.11
CA ALA A 153 -7.26 -16.48 15.24
C ALA A 153 -8.78 -16.35 15.49
N GLY A 154 -9.64 -17.03 14.72
CA GLY A 154 -11.10 -16.87 14.81
C GLY A 154 -11.61 -15.52 14.28
N LEU A 155 -10.82 -14.88 13.40
CA LEU A 155 -11.08 -13.58 12.77
C LEU A 155 -11.30 -13.70 11.26
N GLY A 156 -11.57 -14.90 10.73
CA GLY A 156 -11.77 -15.14 9.29
C GLY A 156 -12.83 -14.26 8.63
N GLY A 157 -13.88 -13.88 9.38
CA GLY A 157 -14.92 -12.96 8.92
C GLY A 157 -14.48 -11.50 8.76
N ALA A 158 -13.27 -11.14 9.18
CA ALA A 158 -12.70 -9.79 9.07
C ALA A 158 -11.48 -9.77 8.12
N ALA A 159 -11.58 -10.49 7.00
CA ALA A 159 -10.49 -10.67 6.04
C ALA A 159 -10.83 -10.19 4.61
N SER A 160 -11.95 -9.51 4.42
CA SER A 160 -12.49 -9.04 3.14
C SER A 160 -11.50 -8.14 2.40
N PHE A 161 -10.73 -7.33 3.13
CA PHE A 161 -9.69 -6.45 2.59
C PHE A 161 -8.69 -7.19 1.68
N TYR A 162 -8.37 -8.45 2.02
CA TYR A 162 -7.38 -9.26 1.32
C TYR A 162 -7.93 -10.03 0.11
N VAL A 163 -9.25 -9.94 -0.12
CA VAL A 163 -9.97 -10.59 -1.22
C VAL A 163 -10.11 -9.63 -2.40
N PHE A 164 -9.62 -10.03 -3.57
CA PHE A 164 -9.62 -9.22 -4.79
C PHE A 164 -10.37 -9.96 -5.90
N ASP A 165 -11.69 -10.07 -5.81
CA ASP A 165 -12.51 -10.84 -6.76
C ASP A 165 -12.45 -10.28 -8.19
N GLY A 166 -12.29 -8.96 -8.34
CA GLY A 166 -12.05 -8.31 -9.63
C GLY A 166 -10.66 -8.57 -10.22
N ILE A 167 -9.75 -9.22 -9.48
CA ILE A 167 -8.36 -9.47 -9.90
C ILE A 167 -8.01 -10.96 -9.70
N PRO A 168 -8.58 -11.86 -10.53
CA PRO A 168 -8.36 -13.30 -10.37
C PRO A 168 -6.90 -13.72 -10.64
N HIS A 169 -6.19 -13.00 -11.52
CA HIS A 169 -4.80 -13.31 -11.88
C HIS A 169 -3.81 -12.23 -11.42
N LYS A 170 -3.52 -12.21 -10.11
CA LYS A 170 -2.66 -11.20 -9.45
C LYS A 170 -1.30 -10.97 -10.15
N PRO A 171 -0.55 -11.98 -10.61
CA PRO A 171 0.72 -11.75 -11.31
C PRO A 171 0.57 -10.96 -12.61
N HIS A 172 -0.51 -11.23 -13.37
CA HIS A 172 -0.79 -10.53 -14.63
C HIS A 172 -1.18 -9.08 -14.37
N PHE A 173 -2.04 -8.85 -13.36
CA PHE A 173 -2.40 -7.49 -12.96
C PHE A 173 -1.18 -6.68 -12.52
N LYS A 174 -0.28 -7.28 -11.72
CA LYS A 174 0.98 -6.62 -11.31
C LYS A 174 1.88 -6.30 -12.50
N ALA A 175 1.92 -7.15 -13.52
CA ALA A 175 2.67 -6.86 -14.75
C ALA A 175 2.04 -5.68 -15.51
N ARG A 176 0.72 -5.66 -15.67
CA ARG A 176 -0.01 -4.52 -16.26
C ARG A 176 0.26 -3.21 -15.52
N TYR A 177 0.16 -3.23 -14.18
CA TYR A 177 0.44 -2.06 -13.36
C TYR A 177 1.87 -1.54 -13.55
N ARG A 178 2.86 -2.45 -13.63
CA ARG A 178 4.25 -2.06 -13.90
C ARG A 178 4.43 -1.48 -15.30
N GLY A 179 3.73 -2.01 -16.30
CA GLY A 179 3.65 -1.42 -17.63
C GLY A 179 3.18 0.03 -17.60
N LEU A 180 2.14 0.35 -16.81
CA LEU A 180 1.69 1.74 -16.63
C LEU A 180 2.79 2.64 -16.04
N LEU A 181 3.57 2.16 -15.07
CA LEU A 181 4.71 2.91 -14.54
C LEU A 181 5.78 3.14 -15.61
N ASP A 182 6.05 2.14 -16.44
CA ASP A 182 7.09 2.19 -17.46
C ASP A 182 6.71 3.11 -18.63
N GLU A 183 5.42 3.21 -18.95
CA GLU A 183 4.85 4.03 -20.03
C GLU A 183 4.44 5.44 -19.57
N ALA A 184 4.36 5.69 -18.26
CA ALA A 184 3.92 6.98 -17.73
C ALA A 184 4.77 8.15 -18.27
N PRO A 185 4.15 9.25 -18.75
CA PRO A 185 4.83 10.38 -19.36
C PRO A 185 5.48 11.29 -18.29
N LEU A 186 6.39 10.72 -17.50
CA LEU A 186 7.11 11.39 -16.42
C LEU A 186 8.48 11.85 -16.89
N SER A 187 8.79 13.13 -16.65
CA SER A 187 10.16 13.64 -16.73
C SER A 187 11.08 12.99 -15.69
N ASP A 188 12.40 13.08 -15.88
CA ASP A 188 13.36 12.54 -14.92
C ASP A 188 13.22 13.16 -13.52
N ALA A 189 12.88 14.45 -13.44
CA ALA A 189 12.59 15.12 -12.17
C ALA A 189 11.36 14.51 -11.48
N GLN A 190 10.26 14.32 -12.22
CA GLN A 190 9.06 13.69 -11.67
C GLN A 190 9.32 12.23 -11.26
N ARG A 191 10.09 11.47 -12.03
CA ARG A 191 10.50 10.10 -11.65
C ARG A 191 11.26 10.09 -10.34
N ALA A 192 12.18 11.03 -10.14
CA ALA A 192 12.90 11.19 -8.88
C ALA A 192 11.97 11.53 -7.72
N GLU A 193 10.98 12.41 -7.94
CA GLU A 193 9.95 12.75 -6.96
C GLU A 193 9.07 11.54 -6.60
N VAL A 194 8.63 10.74 -7.59
CA VAL A 194 7.86 9.50 -7.34
C VAL A 194 8.66 8.51 -6.51
N ILE A 195 9.97 8.36 -6.77
CA ILE A 195 10.85 7.50 -5.95
C ILE A 195 10.96 8.03 -4.52
N GLY A 196 11.17 9.33 -4.36
CA GLY A 196 11.23 9.99 -3.05
C GLY A 196 9.94 9.81 -2.26
N GLU A 197 8.81 9.99 -2.93
CA GLU A 197 7.48 9.82 -2.35
C GLU A 197 7.19 8.36 -1.98
N ALA A 198 7.59 7.39 -2.81
CA ALA A 198 7.38 5.98 -2.52
C ALA A 198 8.17 5.54 -1.28
N ARG A 199 9.40 6.06 -1.11
CA ARG A 199 10.17 5.87 0.13
C ARG A 199 9.47 6.50 1.32
N ALA A 200 8.89 7.70 1.16
CA ALA A 200 8.11 8.35 2.22
C ALA A 200 6.88 7.52 2.59
N ALA A 201 6.13 7.00 1.62
CA ALA A 201 4.98 6.13 1.84
C ALA A 201 5.35 4.86 2.64
N PHE A 202 6.49 4.23 2.34
CA PHE A 202 6.99 3.11 3.17
C PHE A 202 7.35 3.53 4.61
N ARG A 203 7.95 4.72 4.80
CA ARG A 203 8.24 5.26 6.14
C ARG A 203 6.97 5.56 6.92
N HIS A 204 5.97 6.17 6.31
CA HIS A 204 4.65 6.35 6.92
C HIS A 204 4.02 5.02 7.32
N ASN A 205 4.06 4.02 6.43
CA ASN A 205 3.55 2.70 6.75
C ASN A 205 4.29 2.05 7.94
N SER A 206 5.60 2.25 8.03
CA SER A 206 6.42 1.80 9.16
C SER A 206 6.04 2.51 10.46
N ALA A 207 5.78 3.82 10.41
CA ALA A 207 5.34 4.62 11.55
C ALA A 207 3.94 4.22 12.04
N VAL A 208 3.01 3.93 11.12
CA VAL A 208 1.69 3.38 11.47
C VAL A 208 1.82 2.05 12.20
N PHE A 209 2.68 1.14 11.73
CA PHE A 209 2.93 -0.12 12.43
C PHE A 209 3.66 0.06 13.77
N HIS A 210 4.49 1.10 13.90
CA HIS A 210 5.11 1.45 15.17
C HIS A 210 4.06 1.89 16.21
N ASP A 211 3.17 2.82 15.85
CA ASP A 211 2.06 3.25 16.71
C ASP A 211 1.15 2.06 17.09
N LEU A 212 0.88 1.16 16.15
CA LEU A 212 0.12 -0.06 16.39
C LEU A 212 0.79 -1.02 17.38
N GLY A 213 2.11 -0.91 17.59
CA GLY A 213 2.84 -1.71 18.58
C GLY A 213 2.29 -1.59 20.00
N GLY A 214 1.66 -0.46 20.35
CA GLY A 214 0.98 -0.26 21.63
C GLY A 214 -0.28 -1.13 21.83
N PHE A 215 -0.75 -1.80 20.78
CA PHE A 215 -1.95 -2.65 20.78
C PHE A 215 -1.62 -4.14 20.65
N ILE A 216 -0.34 -4.51 20.80
CA ILE A 216 0.04 -5.91 20.99
C ILE A 216 -0.33 -6.31 22.42
N PRO A 217 -1.06 -7.42 22.64
CA PRO A 217 -1.36 -7.90 23.99
C PRO A 217 -0.07 -8.08 24.80
N GLN A 218 -0.04 -7.53 26.01
CA GLN A 218 1.07 -7.78 26.93
C GLN A 218 0.97 -9.23 27.42
N ALA A 219 2.10 -9.93 27.47
CA ALA A 219 2.14 -11.25 28.10
C ALA A 219 1.76 -11.11 29.58
N ALA A 220 0.79 -11.92 30.01
CA ALA A 220 0.39 -12.02 31.41
C ALA A 220 1.53 -12.59 32.29
#